data_AF-A0AAW4HIZ9-F1
#
_entry.id   AF-A0AAW4HIZ9-F1
#
_cell.length_a   1.000
_cell.length_b   1.000
_cell.length_c   1.000
_cell.angle_alpha   90.00
_cell.angle_beta   90.00
_cell.angle_gamma   90.00
#
_symmetry.space_group_name_H-M   'P 1'
#
loop_
_entity.id
_entity.type
_entity.pdbx_description
1 polymer ?
#
loop_
_entity_poly.entity_id
_entity_poly.type
_entity_poly.pdbx_seq_one_letter_code
_entity_poly.pdbx_strand_id
1 'polypeptide(L)'
;MLKNIFNNKYLNTIYIWVALVAISLVSKHILLLSLAIIYTGFLPFLNVVLWLSVSDAGTKLREKLKVWHWAVIFSWLLFLYSLYAQKWTAGVLNGIFHVDAGNFGITYSLLAFLFTPIGLLYHETVTGYAYAIFIVVASFLVYAIPVALLTDIPFKKILKHSAVFFSGVLLTSLFLSMVSILPKHLNDITTRFALWSDFNSSHLCADEWSKRSKSVIFLGGPNMLAYYPSNKQGQKFKVEVCQSWKSF
;
A
#
# COMPACT_ATOMS: atom_id res chain seq x y z
N MET A 1 -0.66 -16.95 29.32
CA MET A 1 -1.58 -16.82 28.16
C MET A 1 -0.89 -16.17 26.95
N LEU A 2 -0.18 -15.04 27.14
CA LEU A 2 0.61 -14.34 26.10
C LEU A 2 1.72 -15.19 25.44
N LYS A 3 2.42 -16.04 26.19
CA LYS A 3 3.60 -16.80 25.70
C LYS A 3 3.33 -17.72 24.49
N ASN A 4 2.11 -18.22 24.32
CA ASN A 4 1.74 -19.05 23.15
C ASN A 4 1.27 -18.23 21.94
N ILE A 5 0.75 -17.02 22.16
CA ILE A 5 0.34 -16.10 21.08
C ILE A 5 1.59 -15.61 20.36
N PHE A 6 2.64 -15.25 21.11
CA PHE A 6 3.94 -14.82 20.57
C PHE A 6 4.74 -15.92 19.88
N ASN A 7 4.31 -17.19 19.93
CA ASN A 7 5.02 -18.28 19.25
C ASN A 7 4.59 -18.42 17.77
N ASN A 8 3.45 -17.85 17.38
CA ASN A 8 3.01 -17.86 15.98
C ASN A 8 3.62 -16.67 15.24
N LYS A 9 4.70 -16.94 14.48
CA LYS A 9 5.47 -15.94 13.75
C LYS A 9 4.62 -15.11 12.77
N TYR A 10 3.58 -15.70 12.17
CA TYR A 10 2.68 -14.99 11.25
C TYR A 10 1.79 -14.00 11.99
N LEU A 11 1.16 -14.44 13.09
CA LEU A 11 0.33 -13.56 13.91
C LEU A 11 1.16 -12.41 14.50
N ASN A 12 2.43 -12.66 14.87
CA ASN A 12 3.32 -11.59 15.35
C ASN A 12 3.51 -10.47 14.33
N THR A 13 3.67 -10.78 13.03
CA THR A 13 3.78 -9.71 12.01
C THR A 13 2.53 -8.86 11.93
N ILE A 14 1.35 -9.47 12.08
CA ILE A 14 0.07 -8.76 12.10
C ILE A 14 -0.05 -7.94 13.39
N TYR A 15 0.35 -8.46 14.55
CA TYR A 15 0.33 -7.69 15.80
C TYR A 15 1.28 -6.50 15.76
N ILE A 16 2.49 -6.66 15.22
CA ILE A 16 3.44 -5.57 15.03
C ILE A 16 2.83 -4.51 14.11
N TRP A 17 2.20 -4.95 13.01
CA TRP A 17 1.50 -4.05 12.10
C TRP A 17 0.36 -3.29 12.80
N VAL A 18 -0.52 -3.96 13.55
CA VAL A 18 -1.62 -3.32 14.28
C VAL A 18 -1.08 -2.32 15.31
N ALA A 19 -0.05 -2.69 16.07
CA ALA A 19 0.58 -1.78 17.04
C ALA A 19 1.16 -0.55 16.33
N LEU A 20 1.85 -0.75 15.21
CA LEU A 20 2.44 0.33 14.42
C LEU A 20 1.37 1.28 13.88
N VAL A 21 0.27 0.75 13.34
CA VAL A 21 -0.87 1.56 12.87
C VAL A 21 -1.51 2.33 14.02
N ALA A 22 -1.79 1.67 15.14
CA ALA A 22 -2.41 2.31 16.31
C ALA A 22 -1.53 3.43 16.88
N ILE A 23 -0.23 3.18 17.07
CA ILE A 23 0.73 4.18 17.55
C ILE A 23 0.85 5.33 16.56
N SER A 24 0.86 5.06 15.25
CA SER A 24 0.91 6.11 14.22
C SER A 24 -0.32 7.02 14.25
N LEU A 25 -1.51 6.46 14.45
CA LEU A 25 -2.76 7.22 14.53
C LEU A 25 -2.83 8.10 15.79
N VAL A 26 -2.32 7.61 16.93
CA VAL A 26 -2.30 8.36 18.20
C VAL A 26 -1.23 9.44 18.19
N SER A 27 -0.01 9.11 17.76
CA SER A 27 1.14 10.03 17.80
C SER A 27 1.10 11.09 16.71
N LYS A 28 0.41 10.83 15.58
CA LYS A 28 0.41 11.68 14.37
C LYS A 28 1.82 12.00 13.83
N HIS A 29 2.82 11.20 14.17
CA HIS A 29 4.20 11.43 13.75
C HIS A 29 4.43 10.92 12.32
N ILE A 30 4.92 11.79 11.43
CA ILE A 30 5.02 11.50 10.00
C ILE A 30 5.93 10.31 9.66
N LEU A 31 7.02 10.13 10.42
CA LEU A 31 7.92 8.99 10.26
C LEU A 31 7.25 7.66 10.62
N LEU A 32 6.45 7.63 11.69
CA LEU A 32 5.72 6.43 12.11
C LEU A 32 4.65 6.06 11.08
N LEU A 33 3.92 7.06 10.56
CA LEU A 33 2.96 6.86 9.48
C LEU A 33 3.62 6.30 8.21
N SER A 34 4.79 6.84 7.82
CA SER A 34 5.55 6.36 6.66
C SER A 34 6.00 4.93 6.85
N LEU A 35 6.49 4.59 8.05
CA LEU A 35 6.89 3.23 8.41
C LEU A 35 5.68 2.28 8.40
N ALA A 36 4.50 2.72 8.84
CA ALA A 36 3.26 1.97 8.77
C ALA A 36 2.84 1.67 7.33
N ILE A 37 2.95 2.64 6.42
CA ILE A 37 2.66 2.45 4.99
C ILE A 37 3.64 1.45 4.37
N ILE A 38 4.94 1.62 4.61
CA ILE A 38 5.98 0.67 4.17
C ILE A 38 5.65 -0.73 4.68
N TYR A 39 5.44 -0.88 5.98
CA TYR A 39 5.15 -2.19 6.58
C TYR A 39 3.88 -2.82 6.00
N THR A 40 2.85 -2.02 5.74
CA THR A 40 1.61 -2.48 5.10
C THR A 40 1.87 -2.99 3.68
N GLY A 41 2.65 -2.25 2.88
CA GLY A 41 3.03 -2.66 1.52
C GLY A 41 3.89 -3.93 1.51
N PHE A 42 4.82 -4.05 2.48
CA PHE A 42 5.74 -5.19 2.58
C PHE A 42 5.18 -6.41 3.31
N LEU A 43 4.03 -6.29 3.99
CA LEU A 43 3.43 -7.37 4.79
C LEU A 43 3.28 -8.70 4.03
N PRO A 44 2.82 -8.74 2.76
CA PRO A 44 2.67 -10.00 2.04
C PRO A 44 4.03 -10.64 1.76
N PHE A 45 5.05 -9.84 1.43
CA PHE A 45 6.41 -10.31 1.20
C PHE A 45 7.04 -10.86 2.48
N LEU A 46 6.86 -10.17 3.62
CA LEU A 46 7.32 -10.66 4.92
C LEU A 46 6.69 -12.03 5.25
N ASN A 47 5.39 -12.19 4.98
CA ASN A 47 4.70 -13.45 5.20
C ASN A 47 5.19 -14.57 4.26
N VAL A 48 5.47 -14.26 2.99
CA VAL A 48 6.08 -15.22 2.05
C VAL A 48 7.47 -15.66 2.51
N VAL A 49 8.31 -14.71 2.96
CA VAL A 49 9.65 -15.02 3.49
C VAL A 49 9.56 -15.89 4.74
N LEU A 50 8.65 -15.58 5.66
CA LEU A 50 8.40 -16.41 6.84
C LEU A 50 7.90 -17.81 6.46
N TRP A 51 7.00 -17.89 5.49
CA TRP A 51 6.51 -19.17 4.97
C TRP A 51 7.63 -20.02 4.36
N LEU A 52 8.47 -19.43 3.50
CA LEU A 52 9.65 -20.09 2.95
C LEU A 52 10.62 -20.56 4.05
N SER A 53 10.72 -19.79 5.13
CA SER A 53 11.69 -20.03 6.20
C SER A 53 11.27 -21.12 7.18
N VAL A 54 9.97 -21.32 7.40
CA VAL A 54 9.45 -22.14 8.51
C VAL A 54 8.60 -23.32 8.03
N SER A 55 7.99 -23.26 6.84
CA SER A 55 7.15 -24.35 6.35
C SER A 55 7.98 -25.52 5.80
N ASP A 56 7.45 -26.74 5.91
CA ASP A 56 8.09 -27.94 5.34
C ASP A 56 8.25 -27.84 3.81
N ALA A 57 7.25 -27.28 3.13
CA ALA A 57 7.30 -27.03 1.70
C ALA A 57 8.41 -26.01 1.34
N GLY A 58 8.53 -24.93 2.11
CA GLY A 58 9.59 -23.93 1.95
C GLY A 58 10.99 -24.50 2.20
N THR A 59 11.12 -25.38 3.19
CA THR A 59 12.39 -26.08 3.48
C THR A 59 12.78 -27.01 2.34
N LYS A 60 11.85 -27.84 1.85
CA LYS A 60 12.08 -28.69 0.66
C LYS A 60 12.46 -27.89 -0.58
N LEU A 61 11.88 -26.70 -0.77
CA LEU A 61 12.21 -25.83 -1.89
C LEU A 61 13.63 -25.26 -1.75
N ARG A 62 14.02 -24.81 -0.56
CA ARG A 62 15.37 -24.30 -0.28
C ARG A 62 16.45 -25.37 -0.45
N GLU A 63 16.18 -26.61 -0.04
CA GLU A 63 17.10 -27.74 -0.22
C GLU A 63 17.37 -28.05 -1.69
N LYS A 64 16.38 -27.84 -2.57
CA LYS A 64 16.51 -28.05 -4.01
C LYS A 64 17.22 -26.90 -4.74
N LEU A 65 17.20 -25.69 -4.17
CA LEU A 65 17.70 -24.48 -4.81
C LEU A 65 19.05 -24.05 -4.21
N LYS A 66 20.11 -24.12 -5.02
CA LYS A 66 21.41 -23.51 -4.70
C LYS A 66 21.30 -21.98 -4.61
N VAL A 67 22.22 -21.34 -3.89
CA VAL A 67 22.28 -19.87 -3.69
C VAL A 67 22.16 -19.08 -5.00
N TRP A 68 22.81 -19.53 -6.07
CA TRP A 68 22.75 -18.82 -7.35
C TRP A 68 21.35 -18.80 -7.97
N HIS A 69 20.52 -19.84 -7.77
CA HIS A 69 19.15 -19.83 -8.26
C HIS A 69 18.33 -18.73 -7.57
N TRP A 70 18.55 -18.53 -6.26
CA TRP A 70 17.90 -17.44 -5.53
C TRP A 70 18.33 -16.08 -6.04
N ALA A 71 19.60 -15.89 -6.37
CA ALA A 71 20.09 -14.65 -6.98
C ALA A 71 19.38 -14.39 -8.32
N VAL A 72 19.31 -15.39 -9.21
CA VAL A 72 18.62 -15.27 -10.51
C VAL A 72 17.13 -14.97 -10.33
N ILE A 73 16.44 -15.71 -9.48
CA ILE A 73 15.00 -15.51 -9.22
C ILE A 73 14.76 -14.10 -8.67
N PHE A 74 15.56 -13.66 -7.71
CA PHE A 74 15.39 -12.35 -7.08
C PHE A 74 15.68 -11.21 -8.07
N SER A 75 16.73 -11.32 -8.89
CA SER A 75 17.00 -10.34 -9.96
C SER A 75 15.86 -10.23 -10.96
N TRP A 76 15.28 -11.37 -11.38
CA TRP A 76 14.10 -11.37 -12.26
C TRP A 76 12.88 -10.75 -11.60
N LEU A 77 12.61 -11.08 -10.33
CA LEU A 77 11.49 -10.50 -9.58
C LEU A 77 11.66 -8.98 -9.42
N LEU A 78 12.85 -8.51 -9.08
CA LEU A 78 13.16 -7.07 -8.98
C LEU A 78 12.98 -6.36 -10.33
N PHE A 79 13.46 -6.97 -11.41
CA PHE A 79 13.32 -6.39 -12.75
C PHE A 79 11.86 -6.27 -13.17
N LEU A 80 11.09 -7.36 -13.06
CA LEU A 80 9.65 -7.36 -13.36
C LEU A 80 8.88 -6.39 -12.46
N TYR A 81 9.21 -6.34 -11.17
CA TYR A 81 8.62 -5.40 -10.23
C TYR A 81 8.92 -3.95 -10.62
N SER A 82 10.16 -3.64 -11.01
CA SER A 82 10.54 -2.29 -11.45
C SER A 82 9.75 -1.86 -12.69
N LEU A 83 9.63 -2.72 -13.69
CA LEU A 83 8.81 -2.45 -14.88
C LEU A 83 7.34 -2.20 -14.53
N TYR A 84 6.78 -3.04 -13.65
CA TYR A 84 5.41 -2.86 -13.19
C TYR A 84 5.23 -1.55 -12.41
N ALA A 85 6.14 -1.26 -11.47
CA ALA A 85 6.10 -0.06 -10.64
C ALA A 85 6.12 1.22 -11.47
N GLN A 86 6.99 1.27 -12.48
CA GLN A 86 7.07 2.39 -13.41
C GLN A 86 5.76 2.57 -14.20
N LYS A 87 5.28 1.49 -14.83
CA LYS A 87 4.05 1.53 -15.64
C LYS A 87 2.82 1.92 -14.79
N TRP A 88 2.69 1.31 -13.61
CA TRP A 88 1.58 1.56 -12.71
C TRP A 88 1.59 3.00 -12.21
N THR A 89 2.75 3.49 -11.78
CA THR A 89 2.88 4.88 -11.28
C THR A 89 2.60 5.90 -12.37
N ALA A 90 3.10 5.67 -13.59
CA ALA A 90 2.77 6.50 -14.73
C ALA A 90 1.26 6.51 -15.02
N GLY A 91 0.61 5.34 -14.95
CA GLY A 91 -0.84 5.23 -15.10
C GLY A 91 -1.63 6.02 -14.05
N VAL A 92 -1.22 5.96 -12.78
CA VAL A 92 -1.86 6.72 -11.69
C VAL A 92 -1.71 8.22 -11.91
N LEU A 93 -0.49 8.71 -12.17
CA LEU A 93 -0.24 10.14 -12.37
C LEU A 93 -0.93 10.68 -13.62
N ASN A 94 -0.83 9.97 -14.75
CA ASN A 94 -1.51 10.35 -15.99
C ASN A 94 -3.03 10.34 -15.82
N GLY A 95 -3.57 9.41 -15.02
CA GLY A 95 -5.01 9.34 -14.73
C GLY A 95 -5.54 10.50 -13.90
N ILE A 96 -4.70 11.08 -13.02
CA ILE A 96 -5.08 12.20 -12.14
C ILE A 96 -4.84 13.55 -12.82
N PHE A 97 -3.68 13.72 -13.46
CA PHE A 97 -3.20 15.01 -13.94
C PHE A 97 -3.29 15.19 -15.45
N HIS A 98 -3.53 14.10 -16.21
CA HIS A 98 -3.62 14.11 -17.68
C HIS A 98 -2.40 14.69 -18.39
N VAL A 99 -1.22 14.59 -17.77
CA VAL A 99 0.08 14.98 -18.33
C VAL A 99 1.10 13.88 -18.08
N ASP A 100 2.23 13.92 -18.78
CA ASP A 100 3.31 12.95 -18.62
C ASP A 100 3.81 12.89 -17.17
N ALA A 101 3.74 11.70 -16.58
CA ALA A 101 4.25 11.36 -15.25
C ALA A 101 5.74 11.69 -15.05
N GLY A 102 6.54 11.75 -16.12
CA GLY A 102 7.94 12.14 -16.06
C GLY A 102 8.18 13.55 -15.51
N ASN A 103 7.17 14.43 -15.53
CA ASN A 103 7.25 15.76 -14.92
C ASN A 103 7.18 15.73 -13.39
N PHE A 104 6.79 14.61 -12.77
CA PHE A 104 6.60 14.47 -11.32
C PHE A 104 7.75 13.68 -10.66
N GLY A 105 8.99 14.17 -10.75
CA GLY A 105 10.17 13.40 -10.33
C GLY A 105 10.11 12.82 -8.91
N ILE A 106 9.67 13.61 -7.91
CA ILE A 106 9.61 13.18 -6.51
C ILE A 106 8.38 12.28 -6.28
N THR A 107 7.19 12.73 -6.69
CA THR A 107 5.96 11.94 -6.51
C THR A 107 6.03 10.60 -7.23
N TYR A 108 6.59 10.57 -8.44
CA TYR A 108 6.79 9.34 -9.21
C TYR A 108 7.65 8.35 -8.42
N SER A 109 8.82 8.78 -7.94
CA SER A 109 9.73 7.92 -7.19
C SER A 109 9.08 7.39 -5.90
N LEU A 110 8.34 8.25 -5.20
CA LEU A 110 7.65 7.91 -3.96
C LEU A 110 6.55 6.87 -4.19
N LEU A 111 5.68 7.09 -5.19
CA LEU A 111 4.60 6.16 -5.52
C LEU A 111 5.15 4.82 -6.01
N ALA A 112 6.16 4.85 -6.88
CA ALA A 112 6.78 3.64 -7.41
C ALA A 112 7.36 2.75 -6.30
N PHE A 113 7.97 3.36 -5.26
CA PHE A 113 8.56 2.61 -4.17
C PHE A 113 7.56 2.23 -3.06
N LEU A 114 6.75 3.18 -2.58
CA LEU A 114 5.90 3.00 -1.40
C LEU A 114 4.50 2.46 -1.73
N PHE A 115 3.94 2.83 -2.88
CA PHE A 115 2.54 2.59 -3.21
C PHE A 115 2.32 1.52 -4.27
N THR A 116 3.33 1.16 -5.07
CA THR A 116 3.22 0.02 -6.00
C THR A 116 2.82 -1.30 -5.34
N PRO A 117 3.35 -1.69 -4.15
CA PRO A 117 2.89 -2.92 -3.49
C PRO A 117 1.39 -2.90 -3.23
N ILE A 118 0.83 -1.73 -2.93
CA ILE A 118 -0.60 -1.51 -2.75
C ILE A 118 -1.33 -1.67 -4.08
N GLY A 119 -0.83 -1.06 -5.15
CA GLY A 119 -1.41 -1.20 -6.49
C GLY A 119 -1.40 -2.62 -7.05
N LEU A 120 -0.41 -3.44 -6.68
CA LEU A 120 -0.27 -4.82 -7.15
C LEU A 120 -1.08 -5.81 -6.32
N LEU A 121 -0.91 -5.78 -5.00
CA LEU A 121 -1.41 -6.82 -4.10
C LEU A 121 -2.75 -6.45 -3.46
N TYR A 122 -3.06 -5.15 -3.41
CA TYR A 122 -4.25 -4.63 -2.76
C TYR A 122 -5.26 -4.01 -3.74
N HIS A 123 -5.18 -4.43 -5.00
CA HIS A 123 -6.19 -4.09 -5.99
C HIS A 123 -7.57 -4.60 -5.53
N GLU A 124 -8.65 -3.88 -5.87
CA GLU A 124 -10.01 -4.18 -5.40
C GLU A 124 -10.45 -5.62 -5.76
N THR A 125 -10.05 -6.10 -6.92
CA THR A 125 -10.33 -7.48 -7.36
C THR A 125 -9.61 -8.52 -6.50
N VAL A 126 -8.30 -8.34 -6.24
CA VAL A 126 -7.48 -9.26 -5.45
C VAL A 126 -7.95 -9.30 -4.00
N THR A 127 -8.19 -8.13 -3.42
CA THR A 127 -8.73 -8.00 -2.05
C THR A 127 -10.13 -8.58 -1.94
N GLY A 128 -10.98 -8.41 -2.97
CA GLY A 128 -12.29 -9.06 -3.05
C GLY A 128 -12.21 -10.58 -3.04
N TYR A 129 -11.33 -11.17 -3.85
CA TYR A 129 -11.11 -12.63 -3.83
C TYR A 129 -10.56 -13.12 -2.48
N ALA A 130 -9.61 -12.38 -1.89
CA ALA A 130 -9.08 -12.71 -0.57
C ALA A 130 -10.19 -12.67 0.51
N TYR A 131 -11.08 -11.68 0.46
CA TYR A 131 -12.26 -11.60 1.32
C TYR A 131 -13.18 -12.80 1.15
N ALA A 132 -13.49 -13.19 -0.09
CA ALA A 132 -14.38 -14.31 -0.37
C ALA A 132 -13.81 -15.63 0.17
N ILE A 133 -12.54 -15.93 -0.11
CA ILE A 133 -11.85 -17.13 0.39
C ILE A 133 -11.84 -17.13 1.92
N PHE A 134 -11.52 -15.99 2.54
CA PHE A 134 -11.50 -15.85 3.98
C PHE A 134 -12.86 -16.12 4.61
N ILE A 135 -13.95 -15.57 4.07
CA ILE A 135 -15.31 -15.80 4.56
C ILE A 135 -15.66 -17.29 4.49
N VAL A 136 -15.36 -17.96 3.37
CA VAL A 136 -15.64 -19.39 3.17
C VAL A 136 -14.88 -20.22 4.21
N VAL A 137 -13.57 -20.02 4.32
CA VAL A 137 -12.71 -20.77 5.27
C VAL A 137 -13.15 -20.52 6.72
N ALA A 138 -13.40 -19.26 7.09
CA ALA A 138 -13.86 -18.93 8.43
C ALA A 138 -15.21 -19.58 8.74
N SER A 139 -16.14 -19.58 7.79
CA SER A 139 -17.46 -20.21 7.94
C SER A 139 -17.35 -21.71 8.19
N PHE A 140 -16.49 -22.43 7.46
CA PHE A 140 -16.23 -23.84 7.71
C PHE A 140 -15.61 -24.10 9.08
N LEU A 141 -14.63 -23.28 9.48
CA LEU A 141 -13.92 -23.45 10.75
C LEU A 141 -14.80 -23.13 11.97
N VAL A 142 -15.81 -22.26 11.84
CA VAL A 142 -16.78 -22.00 12.92
C VAL A 142 -17.53 -23.29 13.29
N TYR A 143 -17.88 -24.14 12.33
CA TYR A 143 -18.54 -25.42 12.61
C TYR A 143 -17.63 -26.45 13.30
N ALA A 144 -16.31 -26.29 13.23
CA ALA A 144 -15.39 -27.16 13.96
C ALA A 144 -15.47 -26.96 15.48
N ILE A 145 -15.91 -25.79 15.95
CA ILE A 145 -16.04 -25.47 17.38
C ILE A 145 -17.12 -26.33 18.07
N PRO A 146 -18.40 -26.35 17.59
CA PRO A 146 -19.42 -27.22 18.18
C PRO A 146 -19.08 -28.69 18.03
N VAL A 147 -18.46 -29.13 16.93
CA VAL A 147 -17.98 -30.52 16.78
C VAL A 147 -16.92 -30.85 17.84
N ALA A 148 -15.97 -29.96 18.10
CA ALA A 148 -14.97 -30.16 19.15
C ALA A 148 -15.59 -30.25 20.55
N LEU A 149 -16.70 -29.54 20.81
CA LEU A 149 -17.44 -29.63 22.09
C LEU A 149 -18.12 -31.00 22.29
N LEU A 150 -18.37 -31.76 21.21
CA LEU A 150 -18.92 -33.11 21.27
C LEU A 150 -17.86 -34.20 21.44
N THR A 151 -16.59 -33.83 21.51
CA THR A 151 -15.46 -34.77 21.67
C THR A 151 -14.88 -34.73 23.08
N ASP A 152 -14.08 -35.73 23.46
CA ASP A 152 -13.39 -35.81 24.76
C ASP A 152 -12.24 -34.78 24.93
N ILE A 153 -12.19 -33.73 24.11
CA ILE A 153 -11.18 -32.69 24.22
C ILE A 153 -11.52 -31.81 25.44
N PRO A 154 -10.56 -31.55 26.35
CA PRO A 154 -10.82 -30.72 27.52
C PRO A 154 -11.24 -29.30 27.11
N PHE A 155 -12.34 -28.81 27.69
CA PHE A 155 -12.95 -27.51 27.39
C PHE A 155 -11.95 -26.34 27.36
N LYS A 156 -10.98 -26.33 28.29
CA LYS A 156 -9.92 -25.31 28.35
C LYS A 156 -9.07 -25.25 27.07
N LYS A 157 -8.82 -26.38 26.40
CA LYS A 157 -8.12 -26.42 25.11
C LYS A 157 -9.02 -25.88 24.00
N ILE A 158 -10.30 -26.28 23.98
CA ILE A 158 -11.28 -25.79 23.01
C ILE A 158 -11.39 -24.26 23.10
N LEU A 159 -11.63 -23.73 24.29
CA LEU A 159 -11.72 -22.28 24.53
C LEU A 159 -10.46 -21.53 24.07
N LYS A 160 -9.28 -22.09 24.35
CA LYS A 160 -8.00 -21.52 23.92
C LYS A 160 -7.88 -21.45 22.40
N HIS A 161 -8.21 -22.54 21.70
CA HIS A 161 -8.14 -22.59 20.23
C HIS A 161 -9.20 -21.68 19.58
N SER A 162 -10.42 -21.66 20.11
CA SER A 162 -11.47 -20.75 19.65
C SER A 162 -11.07 -19.29 19.83
N ALA A 163 -10.48 -18.92 20.97
CA ALA A 163 -10.01 -17.55 21.19
C ALA A 163 -8.93 -17.13 20.18
N VAL A 164 -7.97 -18.03 19.88
CA VAL A 164 -6.95 -17.76 18.85
C VAL A 164 -7.58 -17.64 17.46
N PHE A 165 -8.54 -18.51 17.14
CA PHE A 165 -9.27 -18.47 15.86
C PHE A 165 -10.04 -17.15 15.69
N PHE A 166 -10.88 -16.78 16.67
CA PHE A 166 -11.64 -15.52 16.61
C PHE A 166 -10.73 -14.28 16.59
N SER A 167 -9.62 -14.30 17.33
CA SER A 167 -8.62 -13.23 17.25
C SER A 167 -8.02 -13.13 15.85
N GLY A 168 -7.66 -14.26 15.23
CA GLY A 168 -7.17 -14.29 13.86
C GLY A 168 -8.19 -13.78 12.85
N VAL A 169 -9.46 -14.16 13.01
CA VAL A 169 -10.57 -13.69 12.16
C VAL A 169 -10.72 -12.17 12.27
N LEU A 170 -10.77 -11.64 13.49
CA LEU A 170 -10.92 -10.20 13.74
C LEU A 170 -9.75 -9.41 13.15
N LEU A 171 -8.51 -9.87 13.36
CA LEU A 171 -7.31 -9.21 12.85
C LEU A 171 -7.26 -9.23 11.32
N THR A 172 -7.58 -10.37 10.70
CA THR A 172 -7.59 -10.50 9.24
C THR A 172 -8.68 -9.63 8.62
N SER A 173 -9.86 -9.59 9.22
CA SER A 173 -10.95 -8.72 8.78
C SER A 173 -10.58 -7.24 8.89
N LEU A 174 -9.93 -6.84 9.98
CA LEU A 174 -9.46 -5.46 10.17
C LEU A 174 -8.39 -5.09 9.14
N PHE A 175 -7.45 -6.00 8.89
CA PHE A 175 -6.41 -5.82 7.86
C PHE A 175 -7.03 -5.65 6.47
N LEU A 176 -7.89 -6.59 6.04
CA LEU A 176 -8.52 -6.54 4.72
C LEU A 176 -9.38 -5.27 4.57
N SER A 177 -10.05 -4.82 5.64
CA SER A 177 -10.88 -3.61 5.62
C SER A 177 -10.02 -2.36 5.41
N MET A 178 -8.96 -2.19 6.21
CA MET A 178 -7.99 -1.09 6.04
C MET A 178 -7.41 -1.05 4.64
N VAL A 179 -6.98 -2.22 4.15
CA VAL A 179 -6.38 -2.38 2.84
C VAL A 179 -7.36 -2.04 1.72
N SER A 180 -8.65 -2.38 1.86
CA SER A 180 -9.70 -2.06 0.86
C SER A 180 -10.04 -0.56 0.79
N ILE A 181 -9.76 0.21 1.83
CA ILE A 181 -9.99 1.66 1.88
C ILE A 181 -8.86 2.42 1.18
N LEU A 182 -7.64 1.87 1.21
CA LEU A 182 -6.44 2.56 0.73
C LEU A 182 -6.49 2.94 -0.76
N PRO A 183 -6.94 2.06 -1.70
CA PRO A 183 -7.11 2.43 -3.10
C PRO A 183 -8.09 3.58 -3.31
N LYS A 184 -9.17 3.67 -2.51
CA LYS A 184 -10.21 4.71 -2.63
C LYS A 184 -9.67 6.11 -2.35
N HIS A 185 -8.62 6.22 -1.53
CA HIS A 185 -7.98 7.49 -1.20
C HIS A 185 -6.67 7.73 -1.97
N LEU A 186 -6.25 6.81 -2.84
CA LEU A 186 -4.98 6.89 -3.54
C LEU A 186 -4.86 8.18 -4.37
N ASN A 187 -5.94 8.59 -5.05
CA ASN A 187 -5.94 9.80 -5.87
C ASN A 187 -5.76 11.06 -5.03
N ASP A 188 -6.45 11.17 -3.89
CA ASP A 188 -6.32 12.30 -2.98
C ASP A 188 -4.94 12.36 -2.33
N ILE A 189 -4.41 11.21 -1.93
CA ILE A 189 -3.06 11.08 -1.37
C ILE A 189 -2.02 11.53 -2.41
N THR A 190 -2.11 10.98 -3.62
CA THR A 190 -1.21 11.32 -4.74
C THR A 190 -1.27 12.81 -5.07
N THR A 191 -2.48 13.38 -5.12
CA THR A 191 -2.67 14.80 -5.38
C THR A 191 -2.01 15.68 -4.33
N ARG A 192 -2.21 15.35 -3.05
CA ARG A 192 -1.61 16.12 -1.94
C ARG A 192 -0.09 16.00 -1.94
N PHE A 193 0.46 14.83 -2.26
CA PHE A 193 1.90 14.65 -2.36
C PHE A 193 2.48 15.45 -3.52
N ALA A 194 1.92 15.34 -4.73
CA ALA A 194 2.37 16.11 -5.88
C ALA A 194 2.36 17.62 -5.62
N LEU A 195 1.27 18.12 -5.01
CA LEU A 195 1.15 19.54 -4.64
C LEU A 195 2.21 20.00 -3.62
N TRP A 196 2.71 19.09 -2.80
CA TRP A 196 3.74 19.38 -1.80
C TRP A 196 5.16 19.24 -2.34
N SER A 197 5.44 18.23 -3.17
CA SER A 197 6.80 17.91 -3.61
C SER A 197 7.20 18.50 -4.95
N ASP A 198 6.32 18.44 -5.95
CA ASP A 198 6.69 18.74 -7.34
C ASP A 198 6.10 20.07 -7.84
N PHE A 199 4.98 20.52 -7.26
CA PHE A 199 4.40 21.82 -7.59
C PHE A 199 5.13 22.96 -6.89
N ASN A 200 5.48 23.98 -7.66
CA ASN A 200 6.10 25.21 -7.16
C ASN A 200 5.05 26.29 -6.94
N SER A 201 5.05 26.93 -5.77
CA SER A 201 4.19 28.08 -5.48
C SER A 201 4.72 29.39 -6.07
N SER A 202 6.02 29.45 -6.38
CA SER A 202 6.66 30.61 -7.00
C SER A 202 6.51 30.53 -8.52
N HIS A 203 5.49 31.21 -9.06
CA HIS A 203 5.24 31.26 -10.50
C HIS A 203 6.33 32.05 -11.22
N LEU A 204 6.88 31.48 -12.30
CA LEU A 204 7.79 32.19 -13.21
C LEU A 204 7.05 33.04 -14.26
N CYS A 205 5.74 32.84 -14.44
CA CYS A 205 4.91 33.57 -15.42
C CYS A 205 4.22 34.80 -14.83
N ALA A 206 4.13 35.85 -15.64
CA ALA A 206 3.44 37.10 -15.32
C ALA A 206 1.97 37.16 -15.82
N ASP A 207 1.51 36.14 -16.53
CA ASP A 207 0.16 36.07 -17.10
C ASP A 207 -0.97 36.07 -16.05
N GLU A 208 -2.17 36.51 -16.44
CA GLU A 208 -3.35 36.61 -15.55
C GLU A 208 -3.83 35.27 -14.95
N TRP A 209 -3.51 34.15 -15.60
CA TRP A 209 -3.82 32.82 -15.08
C TRP A 209 -2.92 32.46 -13.89
N SER A 210 -1.67 32.98 -13.85
CA SER A 210 -0.70 32.64 -12.80
C SER A 210 -1.12 33.23 -11.46
N LYS A 211 -1.67 34.47 -11.47
CA LYS A 211 -2.24 35.15 -10.31
C LYS A 211 -3.39 34.39 -9.65
N ARG A 212 -4.13 33.60 -10.43
CA ARG A 212 -5.28 32.80 -9.96
C ARG A 212 -4.88 31.39 -9.53
N SER A 213 -3.72 30.91 -9.96
CA SER A 213 -3.21 29.58 -9.63
C SER A 213 -2.44 29.60 -8.30
N LYS A 214 -2.56 28.53 -7.51
CA LYS A 214 -1.84 28.42 -6.23
C LYS A 214 -0.41 27.90 -6.41
N SER A 215 -0.22 26.99 -7.35
CA SER A 215 1.06 26.38 -7.65
C SER A 215 1.06 25.80 -9.07
N VAL A 216 2.25 25.59 -9.63
CA VAL A 216 2.45 25.09 -10.99
C VAL A 216 3.52 23.99 -11.06
N ILE A 217 3.41 23.11 -12.04
CA ILE A 217 4.51 22.25 -12.49
C ILE A 217 4.91 22.65 -13.92
N PHE A 218 6.19 22.53 -14.25
CA PHE A 218 6.68 22.78 -15.60
C PHE A 218 6.54 21.52 -16.44
N LEU A 219 5.91 21.63 -17.60
CA LEU A 219 5.70 20.49 -18.53
C LEU A 219 6.69 20.52 -19.71
N GLY A 220 7.62 21.48 -19.71
CA GLY A 220 8.54 21.76 -20.80
C GLY A 220 8.07 22.91 -21.71
N GLY A 221 9.04 23.69 -22.20
CA GLY A 221 8.78 24.88 -23.02
C GLY A 221 7.90 25.91 -22.27
N PRO A 222 6.88 26.49 -22.91
CA PRO A 222 5.97 27.44 -22.26
C PRO A 222 4.82 26.76 -21.49
N ASN A 223 4.70 25.43 -21.50
CA ASN A 223 3.54 24.74 -20.94
C ASN A 223 3.71 24.47 -19.44
N MET A 224 2.65 24.72 -18.66
CA MET A 224 2.63 24.49 -17.22
C MET A 224 1.32 23.83 -16.80
N LEU A 225 1.38 22.92 -15.82
CA LEU A 225 0.16 22.44 -15.16
C LEU A 225 -0.13 23.34 -13.96
N ALA A 226 -1.19 24.13 -14.03
CA ALA A 226 -1.60 25.02 -12.97
C ALA A 226 -2.65 24.39 -12.05
N TYR A 227 -2.49 24.60 -10.74
CA TYR A 227 -3.42 24.16 -9.71
C TYR A 227 -4.35 25.29 -9.26
N TYR A 228 -5.66 25.08 -9.42
CA TYR A 228 -6.74 25.98 -9.03
C TYR A 228 -7.60 25.35 -7.93
N PRO A 229 -7.33 25.62 -6.64
CA PRO A 229 -8.04 24.97 -5.54
C PRO A 229 -9.54 25.30 -5.51
N SER A 230 -9.92 26.48 -5.99
CA SER A 230 -11.29 27.02 -5.98
C SER A 230 -12.21 26.41 -7.05
N ASN A 231 -11.63 25.71 -8.03
CA ASN A 231 -12.41 25.14 -9.14
C ASN A 231 -13.14 23.85 -8.72
N LYS A 232 -14.18 23.51 -9.49
CA LYS A 232 -14.90 22.23 -9.33
C LYS A 232 -13.93 21.04 -9.49
N GLN A 233 -14.27 19.93 -8.83
CA GLN A 233 -13.53 18.67 -8.95
C GLN A 233 -13.46 18.25 -10.43
N GLY A 234 -12.27 17.89 -10.91
CA GLY A 234 -11.98 17.65 -12.33
C GLY A 234 -11.52 18.88 -13.14
N GLN A 235 -11.64 20.10 -12.59
CA GLN A 235 -11.13 21.34 -13.21
C GLN A 235 -10.05 22.04 -12.38
N LYS A 236 -9.54 21.33 -11.37
CA LYS A 236 -8.50 21.84 -10.46
C LYS A 236 -7.11 21.85 -11.09
N PHE A 237 -6.88 21.04 -12.11
CA PHE A 237 -5.63 20.98 -12.85
C PHE A 237 -5.91 21.37 -14.30
N LYS A 238 -5.18 22.36 -14.80
CA LYS A 238 -5.28 22.79 -16.21
C LYS A 238 -3.90 23.06 -16.76
N VAL A 239 -3.69 22.67 -18.01
CA VAL A 239 -2.50 23.04 -18.75
C VAL A 239 -2.69 24.48 -19.22
N GLU A 240 -1.80 25.36 -18.79
CA GLU A 240 -1.74 26.77 -19.16
C GLU A 240 -0.44 27.03 -19.93
N VAL A 241 -0.47 28.05 -20.79
CA VAL A 241 0.69 28.45 -21.59
C VAL A 241 1.22 29.78 -21.06
N CYS A 242 2.51 29.79 -20.72
CA CYS A 242 3.24 30.97 -20.30
C CYS A 242 3.63 31.80 -21.52
N GLN A 243 3.05 32.99 -21.64
CA GLN A 243 3.38 33.94 -22.70
C GLN A 243 4.36 35.01 -22.22
N SER A 244 4.30 35.36 -20.93
CA SER A 244 5.16 36.36 -20.32
C SER A 244 5.89 35.83 -19.09
N TRP A 245 7.21 36.00 -19.07
CA TRP A 245 8.06 35.62 -17.93
C TRP A 245 8.28 36.83 -17.02
N LYS A 246 8.33 36.58 -15.71
CA LYS A 246 8.70 37.63 -14.74
C LYS A 246 10.16 38.04 -14.95
N SER A 247 10.42 39.35 -14.97
CA SER A 247 11.78 39.88 -14.85
C SER A 247 12.24 39.79 -13.39
N PHE A 248 13.40 39.19 -13.16
CA PHE A 248 14.03 39.10 -11.84
C PHE A 248 14.90 40.32 -11.55
#